data_AF-A0A1W9UQG6-F1
#
_entry.id   AF-A0A1W9UQG6-F1
#
_cell.length_a   1.000
_cell.length_b   1.000
_cell.length_c   1.000
_cell.angle_alpha   90.00
_cell.angle_beta   90.00
_cell.angle_gamma   90.00
#
_symmetry.space_group_name_H-M   'P 1'
#
loop_
_entity.id
_entity.type
_entity.pdbx_description
1 polymer ?
#
loop_
_entity_poly.entity_id
_entity_poly.type
_entity_poly.pdbx_seq_one_letter_code
_entity_poly.pdbx_strand_id
1 'polypeptide(L)'
;MDTILKGTGKKVVIGGDRPTIIIGERINPTGKKKLAASLVAGDLDIVRQEALAQVEAGADVLDVNVGAAGVDEVALLPQAVKMVLETVG
;
A
#
# COMPACT_ATOMS: atom_id res chain seq x y z
N MET A 1 10.40 9.59 -22.03
CA MET A 1 11.25 9.21 -20.88
C MET A 1 10.46 8.22 -20.06
N ASP A 2 11.08 7.11 -19.67
CA ASP A 2 10.42 6.04 -18.90
C ASP A 2 10.84 6.11 -17.43
N THR A 3 9.87 5.98 -16.53
CA THR A 3 10.09 5.75 -15.09
C THR A 3 9.82 4.28 -14.78
N ILE A 4 10.72 3.64 -14.05
CA ILE A 4 10.62 2.22 -13.72
C ILE A 4 10.46 2.05 -12.22
N LEU A 5 9.40 1.38 -11.81
CA LEU A 5 9.20 0.89 -10.44
C LEU A 5 9.45 -0.62 -10.41
N LYS A 6 10.17 -1.10 -9.39
CA LYS A 6 10.53 -2.52 -9.26
C LYS A 6 10.13 -3.01 -7.87
N GLY A 7 9.20 -3.96 -7.83
CA GLY A 7 8.88 -4.75 -6.64
C GLY A 7 9.74 -6.01 -6.55
N THR A 8 9.30 -6.97 -5.73
CA THR A 8 9.99 -8.25 -5.55
C THR A 8 9.80 -9.19 -6.73
N GLY A 9 8.57 -9.31 -7.27
CA GLY A 9 8.28 -10.15 -8.45
C GLY A 9 7.85 -9.38 -9.71
N LYS A 10 7.40 -8.12 -9.58
CA LYS A 10 6.81 -7.33 -10.68
C LYS A 10 7.64 -6.08 -11.01
N LYS A 11 7.72 -5.75 -12.30
CA LYS A 11 8.24 -4.47 -12.82
C LYS A 11 7.09 -3.68 -13.44
N VAL A 12 6.97 -2.40 -13.08
CA VAL A 12 6.01 -1.46 -13.65
C VAL A 12 6.79 -0.37 -14.38
N VAL A 13 6.36 -0.02 -15.60
CA VAL A 13 7.00 1.02 -16.40
C VAL A 13 5.98 2.09 -16.76
N ILE A 14 6.25 3.32 -16.34
CA ILE A 14 5.43 4.51 -16.54
C ILE A 14 6.07 5.34 -17.66
N GLY A 15 5.31 5.70 -18.68
CA GLY A 15 5.78 6.47 -19.83
C GLY A 15 4.61 6.95 -20.70
N GLY A 16 4.87 7.94 -21.56
CA GLY A 16 3.82 8.62 -22.35
C GLY A 16 3.04 7.71 -23.31
N ASP A 17 3.72 6.71 -23.90
CA ASP A 17 3.12 5.76 -24.86
C ASP A 17 2.74 4.40 -24.21
N ARG A 18 2.63 4.36 -22.88
CA ARG A 18 2.36 3.14 -22.11
C ARG A 18 0.93 3.16 -21.54
N PRO A 19 0.35 2.00 -21.21
CA PRO A 19 -0.91 1.95 -20.49
C PRO A 19 -0.86 2.76 -19.19
N THR A 20 -1.98 3.36 -18.82
CA THR A 20 -2.11 4.04 -17.53
C THR A 20 -1.90 3.05 -16.40
N ILE A 21 -1.03 3.41 -15.45
CA ILE A 21 -0.75 2.62 -14.26
C ILE A 21 -1.73 3.04 -13.16
N ILE A 22 -2.42 2.07 -12.56
CA ILE A 22 -3.37 2.31 -11.47
C ILE A 22 -2.64 2.23 -10.13
N ILE A 23 -2.68 3.31 -9.35
CA ILE A 23 -2.17 3.34 -7.97
C ILE A 23 -3.34 3.17 -7.01
N GLY A 24 -3.35 2.07 -6.25
CA GLY A 24 -4.32 1.85 -5.19
C GLY A 24 -3.99 2.70 -3.96
N GLU A 25 -4.93 3.54 -3.52
CA GLU A 25 -4.75 4.52 -2.43
C GLU A 25 -5.36 4.09 -1.08
N ARG A 26 -5.95 2.89 -0.99
CA ARG A 26 -6.82 2.55 0.14
C ARG A 26 -6.09 2.23 1.44
N ILE A 27 -4.80 1.90 1.40
CA ILE A 27 -3.96 1.73 2.59
C ILE A 27 -3.53 3.12 3.08
N ASN A 28 -4.50 3.87 3.59
CA ASN A 28 -4.33 5.22 4.11
C ASN A 28 -5.41 5.49 5.19
N PRO A 29 -5.02 5.75 6.45
CA PRO A 29 -5.97 5.92 7.54
C PRO A 29 -6.74 7.25 7.52
N THR A 30 -6.39 8.21 6.65
CA THR A 30 -7.05 9.51 6.56
C THR A 30 -8.55 9.34 6.30
N GLY A 31 -9.38 9.81 7.23
CA GLY A 31 -10.85 9.65 7.16
C GLY A 31 -11.36 8.22 7.43
N LYS A 32 -10.49 7.23 7.67
CA LYS A 32 -10.84 5.81 7.88
C LYS A 32 -10.64 5.39 9.33
N LYS A 33 -11.65 5.65 10.16
CA LYS A 33 -11.63 5.35 11.62
C LYS A 33 -11.20 3.92 11.96
N LYS A 34 -11.69 2.92 11.22
CA LYS A 34 -11.35 1.50 11.47
C LYS A 34 -9.87 1.20 11.20
N LEU A 35 -9.34 1.68 10.08
CA LEU A 35 -7.93 1.50 9.72
C LEU A 35 -7.03 2.24 10.71
N ALA A 36 -7.34 3.50 11.03
CA ALA A 36 -6.61 4.26 12.04
C ALA A 36 -6.55 3.52 13.39
N ALA A 37 -7.68 3.02 13.90
CA ALA A 37 -7.71 2.27 15.15
C ALA A 37 -6.90 0.97 15.10
N SER A 38 -6.91 0.26 13.96
CA SER A 38 -6.14 -0.97 13.78
C SER A 38 -4.63 -0.67 13.78
N LEU A 39 -4.21 0.40 13.09
CA LEU A 39 -2.80 0.83 13.06
C LEU A 39 -2.31 1.28 14.44
N VAL A 40 -3.13 2.00 15.22
CA VAL A 40 -2.81 2.36 16.61
C VAL A 40 -2.65 1.11 17.49
N ALA A 41 -3.43 0.06 17.23
CA ALA A 41 -3.31 -1.22 17.92
C ALA A 41 -2.16 -2.11 17.40
N GLY A 42 -1.45 -1.70 16.34
CA GLY A 42 -0.45 -2.52 15.67
C GLY A 42 -1.03 -3.70 14.87
N ASP A 43 -2.35 -3.73 14.63
CA ASP A 43 -3.02 -4.76 13.86
C ASP A 43 -2.91 -4.46 12.35
N LEU A 44 -2.10 -5.26 11.67
CA LEU A 44 -1.82 -5.15 10.24
C LEU A 44 -2.70 -6.06 9.37
N ASP A 45 -3.66 -6.81 9.93
CA ASP A 45 -4.52 -7.67 9.10
C ASP A 45 -5.38 -6.85 8.14
N ILE A 46 -5.83 -5.67 8.56
CA ILE A 46 -6.56 -4.75 7.68
C ILE A 46 -5.70 -4.23 6.52
N VAL A 47 -4.38 -4.08 6.72
CA VAL A 47 -3.44 -3.69 5.66
C VAL A 47 -3.31 -4.81 4.63
N ARG A 48 -3.19 -6.06 5.11
CA ARG A 48 -3.18 -7.26 4.24
C ARG A 48 -4.46 -7.34 3.39
N GLN A 49 -5.63 -7.18 4.01
CA GLN A 49 -6.92 -7.25 3.32
C GLN A 49 -7.05 -6.16 2.25
N GLU A 50 -6.68 -4.92 2.56
CA GLU A 50 -6.70 -3.81 1.59
C GLU A 50 -5.66 -4.01 0.46
N ALA A 51 -4.52 -4.64 0.73
CA ALA A 51 -3.55 -4.97 -0.32
C ALA A 51 -4.12 -5.97 -1.34
N LEU A 52 -4.68 -7.08 -0.84
CA LEU A 52 -5.33 -8.11 -1.68
C LEU A 52 -6.46 -7.52 -2.51
N ALA A 53 -7.39 -6.82 -1.86
CA ALA A 53 -8.58 -6.27 -2.51
C ALA A 53 -8.23 -5.28 -3.62
N GLN A 54 -7.20 -4.45 -3.42
CA GLN A 54 -6.79 -3.48 -4.44
C GLN A 54 -6.09 -4.13 -5.63
N VAL A 55 -5.27 -5.14 -5.40
CA VAL A 55 -4.64 -5.90 -6.50
C VAL A 55 -5.70 -6.67 -7.29
N GLU A 56 -6.67 -7.30 -6.62
CA GLU A 56 -7.81 -7.95 -7.27
C GLU A 56 -8.66 -6.96 -8.08
N ALA A 57 -8.79 -5.72 -7.60
CA ALA A 57 -9.45 -4.63 -8.32
C ALA A 57 -8.62 -4.03 -9.48
N GLY A 58 -7.40 -4.53 -9.72
CA GLY A 58 -6.55 -4.13 -10.85
C GLY A 58 -5.52 -3.04 -10.53
N ALA A 59 -5.21 -2.77 -9.26
CA ALA A 59 -4.11 -1.87 -8.91
C ALA A 59 -2.76 -2.45 -9.37
N ASP A 60 -1.97 -1.63 -10.07
CA ASP A 60 -0.63 -1.99 -10.52
C ASP A 60 0.44 -1.74 -9.46
N VAL A 61 0.21 -0.71 -8.66
CA VAL A 61 1.05 -0.20 -7.58
C VAL A 61 0.15 0.10 -6.39
N LEU A 62 0.65 -0.09 -5.17
CA LEU A 62 -0.07 0.27 -3.95
C LEU A 62 0.66 1.42 -3.26
N ASP A 63 -0.09 2.48 -2.93
CA ASP A 63 0.35 3.50 -1.98
C ASP A 63 0.15 2.98 -0.54
N VAL A 64 1.11 3.28 0.34
CA VAL A 64 1.10 2.82 1.73
C VAL A 64 1.36 4.01 2.65
N ASN A 65 0.34 4.39 3.41
CA ASN A 65 0.40 5.42 4.41
C ASN A 65 -0.13 4.88 5.75
N VAL A 66 0.63 5.09 6.83
CA VAL A 66 0.25 4.70 8.20
C VAL A 66 0.06 5.90 9.14
N GLY A 67 0.25 7.11 8.63
CA GLY A 67 0.22 8.34 9.41
C GLY A 67 -1.17 8.65 9.96
N ALA A 68 -1.30 8.54 11.28
CA ALA A 68 -2.50 8.88 12.02
C ALA A 68 -2.15 9.25 13.46
N ALA A 69 -3.02 10.02 14.11
CA ALA A 69 -2.84 10.39 15.52
C ALA A 69 -2.72 9.14 16.40
N GLY A 70 -1.62 9.05 17.16
CA GLY A 70 -1.33 7.93 18.06
C GLY A 70 -0.63 6.73 17.42
N VAL A 71 -0.30 6.78 16.13
CA VAL A 71 0.52 5.75 15.46
C VAL A 71 2.00 6.09 15.59
N ASP A 72 2.82 5.11 15.98
CA ASP A 72 4.28 5.18 15.82
C ASP A 72 4.65 4.86 14.37
N GLU A 73 4.71 5.89 13.52
CA GLU A 73 4.97 5.74 12.09
C GLU A 73 6.36 5.14 11.80
N VAL A 74 7.36 5.49 12.63
CA VAL A 74 8.74 5.01 12.46
C VAL A 74 8.80 3.50 12.68
N ALA A 75 8.07 3.00 13.67
CA ALA A 75 7.98 1.58 13.93
C ALA A 75 7.05 0.84 12.94
N LEU A 76 5.91 1.43 12.59
CA LEU A 76 4.83 0.72 11.90
C LEU A 76 4.96 0.72 10.38
N LEU A 77 5.46 1.79 9.76
CA LEU A 77 5.54 1.88 8.29
C LEU A 77 6.39 0.74 7.69
N PRO A 78 7.59 0.40 8.21
CA PRO A 78 8.35 -0.73 7.69
C PRO A 78 7.60 -2.07 7.79
N GLN A 79 6.81 -2.26 8.86
CA GLN A 79 6.03 -3.48 9.06
C GLN A 79 4.84 -3.54 8.09
N ALA A 80 4.16 -2.42 7.85
CA ALA A 80 3.07 -2.34 6.88
C ALA A 80 3.58 -2.61 5.45
N VAL A 81 4.70 -2.01 5.06
CA VAL A 81 5.32 -2.27 3.74
C VAL A 81 5.72 -3.74 3.61
N LYS A 82 6.34 -4.33 4.65
CA LYS A 82 6.68 -5.76 4.65
C LYS A 82 5.44 -6.64 4.51
N MET A 83 4.37 -6.35 5.26
CA MET A 83 3.10 -7.06 5.16
C MET A 83 2.54 -7.01 3.73
N VAL A 84 2.54 -5.84 3.09
CA VAL A 84 2.09 -5.69 1.70
C VAL A 84 2.94 -6.53 0.75
N LEU A 85 4.26 -6.48 0.86
CA LEU A 85 5.17 -7.26 0.01
C LEU A 85 5.00 -8.78 0.19
N GLU A 86 4.85 -9.26 1.43
CA GLU A 86 4.61 -10.68 1.71
C GLU A 86 3.24 -11.16 1.19
N THR A 87 2.29 -10.23 1.05
CA THR A 87 0.92 -10.56 0.61
C THR A 87 0.77 -10.52 -0.92
N VAL A 88 1.36 -9.52 -1.59
CA VAL A 88 1.10 -9.24 -3.03
C VAL A 88 2.34 -8.80 -3.83
N GLY A 89 3.55 -8.84 -3.26
CA GLY A 89 4.79 -8.32 -3.86
C GLY A 89 5.42 -9.14 -4.97
#